data_AF-A0A922D1W3-F1
#
_entry.id   AF-A0A922D1W3-F1
#
_cell.length_a   1.000
_cell.length_b   1.000
_cell.length_c   1.000
_cell.angle_alpha   90.00
_cell.angle_beta   90.00
_cell.angle_gamma   90.00
#
_symmetry.space_group_name_H-M   'P 1'
#
loop_
_entity.id
_entity.type
_entity.pdbx_description
1 polymer ?
#
loop_
_entity_poly.entity_id
_entity_poly.type
_entity_poly.pdbx_seq_one_letter_code
_entity_poly.pdbx_strand_id
1 'polypeptide(L)'
;MKALDGFVMVLSQQGDIVYCSENIADHLGVSQMEIMGQSVFEFSHLCDHEEIREALRPNGGGRRDLLLRLKCTLTSKGRNVHLKSASYKVIHITGHMLMPTNGKERNNNKEDKKIDDDKKASGASLVA
;
A
#
# COMPACT_ATOMS: atom_id res chain seq x y z
N MET A 1 -1.84 15.81 10.97
CA MET A 1 -2.16 14.72 11.94
C MET A 1 -1.08 14.78 13.02
N LYS A 2 -1.38 15.28 14.23
CA LYS A 2 -0.38 15.43 15.30
C LYS A 2 -0.50 14.36 16.42
N ALA A 3 -1.49 13.48 16.33
CA ALA A 3 -1.79 12.46 17.34
C ALA A 3 -1.47 11.03 16.88
N LEU A 4 -1.21 10.81 15.59
CA LEU A 4 -0.78 9.52 15.04
C LEU A 4 0.75 9.49 15.05
N ASP A 5 1.35 8.50 15.72
CA ASP A 5 2.78 8.20 15.57
C ASP A 5 3.00 7.37 14.30
N GLY A 6 2.69 7.97 13.17
CA GLY A 6 2.68 7.30 11.88
C GLY A 6 2.12 8.18 10.76
N PHE A 7 2.08 7.59 9.58
CA PHE A 7 1.54 8.20 8.36
C PHE A 7 0.52 7.25 7.75
N VAL A 8 -0.36 7.80 6.91
CA VAL A 8 -1.38 7.05 6.19
C VAL A 8 -0.91 6.78 4.77
N MET A 9 -1.11 5.56 4.28
CA MET A 9 -0.82 5.20 2.90
C MET A 9 -1.97 4.41 2.30
N VAL A 10 -2.28 4.69 1.04
CA VAL A 10 -3.23 3.89 0.24
C VAL A 10 -2.49 3.32 -0.96
N LEU A 11 -2.53 2.00 -1.08
CA LEU A 11 -1.93 1.26 -2.20
C LEU A 11 -3.00 0.77 -3.17
N SER A 12 -2.70 0.72 -4.47
CA SER A 12 -3.47 -0.07 -5.44
C SER A 12 -3.21 -1.57 -5.26
N GLN A 13 -4.00 -2.41 -5.92
CA GLN A 13 -3.78 -3.87 -5.93
C GLN A 13 -2.43 -4.24 -6.58
N GLN A 14 -1.95 -3.40 -7.49
CA GLN A 14 -0.67 -3.56 -8.18
C GLN A 14 0.51 -3.05 -7.34
N GLY A 15 0.23 -2.38 -6.21
CA GLY A 15 1.24 -1.83 -5.31
C GLY A 15 1.61 -0.39 -5.62
N ASP A 16 0.85 0.34 -6.43
CA ASP A 16 1.07 1.77 -6.67
C ASP A 16 0.57 2.59 -5.48
N ILE A 17 1.34 3.60 -5.08
CA ILE A 17 1.00 4.47 -3.96
C ILE A 17 0.03 5.54 -4.46
N VAL A 18 -1.28 5.31 -4.31
CA VAL A 18 -2.32 6.23 -4.80
C VAL A 18 -2.53 7.42 -3.87
N TYR A 19 -2.23 7.25 -2.58
CA TYR A 19 -2.26 8.32 -1.59
C TYR A 19 -1.23 8.07 -0.51
N CYS A 20 -0.65 9.15 0.00
CA CYS A 20 0.16 9.15 1.19
C CYS A 20 -0.11 10.44 1.97
N SER A 21 -0.10 10.44 3.30
CA SER A 21 -0.21 11.66 4.08
C SER A 21 1.08 12.49 4.02
N GLU A 22 0.96 13.82 4.14
CA GLU A 22 2.10 14.76 4.05
C GLU A 22 3.18 14.51 5.10
N ASN A 23 2.79 14.04 6.29
CA ASN A 23 3.72 13.80 7.40
C ASN A 23 4.64 12.58 7.20
N ILE A 24 4.53 11.83 6.10
CA ILE A 24 5.50 10.76 5.77
C ILE A 24 6.96 11.27 5.75
N ALA A 25 7.15 12.54 5.39
CA ALA A 25 8.46 13.19 5.40
C ALA A 25 9.08 13.21 6.79
N ASP A 26 8.28 13.32 7.85
CA ASP A 26 8.77 13.31 9.23
C ASP A 26 9.18 11.91 9.69
N HIS A 27 8.65 10.85 9.05
CA HIS A 27 8.89 9.46 9.44
C HIS A 27 9.98 8.77 8.59
N LEU A 28 10.04 9.07 7.30
CA LEU A 28 10.95 8.45 6.32
C LEU A 28 11.86 9.44 5.59
N GLY A 29 11.61 10.75 5.68
CA GLY A 29 12.40 11.77 4.99
C GLY A 29 12.15 11.86 3.49
N VAL A 30 11.17 11.13 2.98
CA VAL A 30 10.70 11.19 1.59
C VAL A 30 9.47 12.06 1.55
N SER A 31 9.40 13.02 0.62
CA SER A 31 8.23 13.87 0.49
C SER A 31 7.06 13.13 -0.15
N GLN A 32 5.83 13.57 0.16
CA GLN A 32 4.62 13.03 -0.46
C GLN A 32 4.67 13.09 -2.00
N MET A 33 5.22 14.17 -2.55
CA MET A 33 5.36 14.38 -3.99
C MET A 33 6.27 13.34 -4.66
N GLU A 34 7.35 12.92 -3.98
CA GLU A 34 8.29 11.94 -4.51
C GLU A 34 7.73 10.52 -4.51
N ILE A 35 6.83 10.20 -3.58
CA ILE A 35 6.35 8.83 -3.38
C ILE A 35 5.00 8.56 -4.05
N MET A 36 4.15 9.57 -4.21
CA MET A 36 2.85 9.40 -4.86
C MET A 36 2.98 8.95 -6.31
N GLY A 37 2.15 7.99 -6.71
CA GLY A 37 2.13 7.40 -8.04
C GLY A 37 3.26 6.42 -8.33
N GLN A 38 4.23 6.28 -7.42
CA GLN A 38 5.31 5.30 -7.56
C GLN A 38 4.88 3.94 -6.99
N SER A 39 5.60 2.89 -7.38
CA SER A 39 5.38 1.56 -6.81
C SER A 39 5.98 1.44 -5.41
N VAL A 40 5.24 0.87 -4.46
CA VAL A 40 5.73 0.57 -3.10
C VAL A 40 6.99 -0.29 -3.10
N PHE A 41 7.15 -1.13 -4.13
CA PHE A 41 8.32 -1.99 -4.34
C PHE A 41 9.62 -1.21 -4.57
N GLU A 42 9.54 0.06 -4.98
CA GLU A 42 10.73 0.93 -5.11
C GLU A 42 11.24 1.43 -3.77
N PHE A 43 10.37 1.46 -2.76
CA PHE A 43 10.65 1.96 -1.43
C PHE A 43 10.81 0.84 -0.40
N SER A 44 10.31 -0.37 -0.68
CA SER A 44 10.48 -1.52 0.22
C SER A 44 11.79 -2.27 0.03
N HIS A 45 12.21 -2.99 1.07
CA HIS A 45 13.31 -3.93 0.99
C HIS A 45 12.91 -5.16 0.15
N LEU A 46 13.81 -5.65 -0.72
CA LEU A 46 13.53 -6.74 -1.66
C LEU A 46 13.01 -8.02 -0.98
N CYS A 47 13.52 -8.35 0.21
CA CYS A 47 13.07 -9.52 0.95
C CYS A 47 11.62 -9.43 1.45
N ASP A 48 11.03 -8.23 1.51
CA ASP A 48 9.66 -8.03 1.99
C ASP A 48 8.65 -8.00 0.82
N HIS A 49 9.12 -8.06 -0.43
CA HIS A 49 8.25 -7.94 -1.61
C HIS A 49 7.19 -9.04 -1.69
N GLU A 50 7.52 -10.26 -1.27
CA GLU A 50 6.55 -11.36 -1.30
C GLU A 50 5.45 -11.17 -0.26
N GLU A 51 5.80 -10.68 0.93
CA GLU A 51 4.83 -10.36 1.99
C GLU A 51 3.89 -9.23 1.57
N ILE A 52 4.42 -8.20 0.90
CA ILE A 52 3.62 -7.12 0.30
C ILE A 52 2.65 -7.68 -0.75
N ARG A 53 3.11 -8.54 -1.65
CA ARG A 53 2.24 -9.15 -2.67
C ARG A 53 1.12 -9.96 -2.04
N GLU A 54 1.42 -10.76 -1.02
CA GLU A 54 0.41 -11.54 -0.31
C GLU A 54 -0.61 -10.63 0.37
N ALA A 55 -0.17 -9.54 1.01
CA ALA A 55 -1.07 -8.59 1.64
C ALA A 55 -2.00 -7.87 0.63
N LEU A 56 -1.52 -7.65 -0.59
CA LEU A 56 -2.27 -7.04 -1.70
C LEU A 56 -3.17 -8.04 -2.44
N ARG A 57 -3.08 -9.34 -2.15
CA ARG A 57 -4.00 -10.31 -2.75
C ARG A 57 -5.44 -10.12 -2.23
N PRO A 58 -6.44 -10.28 -3.12
CA PRO A 58 -7.86 -10.18 -2.79
C PRO A 58 -8.35 -11.46 -2.09
N ASN A 59 -7.67 -11.88 -1.03
CA ASN A 59 -7.95 -13.12 -0.31
C ASN A 59 -8.91 -12.83 0.85
N GLY A 60 -10.16 -12.50 0.51
CA GLY A 60 -11.21 -12.17 1.47
C GLY A 60 -11.01 -10.81 2.16
N GLY A 61 -12.08 -10.03 2.29
CA GLY A 61 -12.07 -8.76 3.03
C GLY A 61 -11.61 -9.00 4.47
N GLY A 62 -10.45 -8.45 4.83
CA GLY A 62 -9.83 -8.71 6.11
C GLY A 62 -8.79 -7.67 6.47
N ARG A 63 -8.45 -7.62 7.76
CA ARG A 63 -7.38 -6.79 8.29
C ARG A 63 -6.03 -7.31 7.75
N ARG A 64 -5.13 -6.39 7.43
CA ARG A 64 -3.72 -6.64 7.13
C ARG A 64 -2.89 -6.07 8.27
N ASP A 65 -1.82 -6.78 8.60
CA ASP A 65 -0.93 -6.46 9.71
C ASP A 65 0.47 -6.97 9.33
N LEU A 66 1.38 -6.05 9.00
CA LEU A 66 2.69 -6.34 8.41
C LEU A 66 3.79 -5.52 9.09
N LEU A 67 5.01 -6.05 9.11
CA LEU A 67 6.20 -5.30 9.48
C LEU A 67 7.10 -5.16 8.25
N LEU A 68 7.08 -3.99 7.61
CA LEU A 68 7.81 -3.75 6.36
C LEU A 68 9.02 -2.87 6.57
N ARG A 69 10.12 -3.17 5.88
CA ARG A 69 11.28 -2.29 5.81
C ARG A 69 11.12 -1.33 4.64
N LEU A 70 10.97 -0.04 4.95
CA LEU A 70 10.87 1.03 3.96
C LEU A 70 12.15 1.88 3.95
N LYS A 71 12.52 2.38 2.78
CA LYS A 71 13.63 3.32 2.60
C LYS A 71 13.37 4.58 3.43
N CYS A 72 14.40 4.98 4.14
CA CYS A 72 14.42 6.12 5.05
C CYS A 72 15.66 6.96 4.79
N THR A 73 15.45 8.20 4.37
CA THR A 73 16.50 9.19 4.09
C THR A 73 16.86 10.03 5.31
N LEU A 74 16.12 9.88 6.42
CA LEU A 74 16.45 10.53 7.69
C LEU A 74 17.68 9.87 8.30
N THR A 75 18.72 10.66 8.50
CA THR A 75 19.89 10.23 9.27
C THR A 75 19.73 10.62 10.74
N SER A 76 20.46 9.94 11.64
CA SER A 76 20.51 10.25 13.08
C SER A 76 20.93 11.69 13.41
N LYS A 77 21.48 12.43 12.43
CA LYS A 77 21.86 13.84 12.54
C LYS A 77 20.88 14.81 11.87
N GLY A 78 19.69 14.34 11.46
CA GLY A 78 18.66 15.17 10.84
C GLY A 78 18.99 15.64 9.42
N ARG A 79 20.01 15.06 8.76
CA ARG A 79 20.32 15.35 7.36
C ARG A 79 19.56 14.39 6.45
N ASN A 80 19.00 14.93 5.37
CA ASN A 80 18.37 14.14 4.31
C ASN A 80 19.44 13.60 3.35
N VAL A 81 19.38 12.31 3.02
CA VAL A 81 20.24 11.69 2.00
C VAL A 81 19.41 11.30 0.78
N HIS A 82 20.06 11.18 -0.37
CA HIS A 82 19.37 10.73 -1.57
C HIS A 82 18.82 9.30 -1.41
N LEU A 83 17.69 9.00 -2.06
CA LEU A 83 16.97 7.71 -1.93
C LEU A 83 17.84 6.48 -2.26
N LYS A 84 18.80 6.61 -3.18
CA LYS A 84 19.76 5.54 -3.52
C LYS A 84 20.71 5.17 -2.39
N SER A 85 20.90 6.08 -1.42
CA SER A 85 21.75 5.91 -0.25
C SER A 85 20.94 5.83 1.04
N ALA A 86 19.61 5.70 0.92
CA ALA A 86 18.71 5.59 2.06
C ALA A 86 18.99 4.32 2.86
N SER A 87 18.83 4.44 4.18
CA SER A 87 18.76 3.28 5.08
C SER A 87 17.37 2.64 5.01
N TYR A 88 17.16 1.50 5.69
CA TYR A 88 15.84 0.92 5.85
C TYR A 88 15.35 1.08 7.29
N LYS A 89 14.11 1.53 7.45
CA LYS A 89 13.40 1.63 8.72
C LYS A 89 12.25 0.63 8.72
N VAL A 90 12.10 -0.13 9.81
CA VAL A 90 10.96 -1.04 10.00
C VAL A 90 9.73 -0.21 10.36
N ILE A 91 8.63 -0.42 9.65
CA ILE A 91 7.35 0.24 9.82
C ILE A 91 6.28 -0.82 10.03
N HIS A 92 5.48 -0.64 11.08
CA HIS A 92 4.29 -1.45 11.34
C HIS A 92 3.13 -0.90 10.51
N ILE A 93 2.57 -1.74 9.66
CA ILE A 93 1.52 -1.39 8.70
C ILE A 93 0.28 -2.20 9.06
N THR A 94 -0.76 -1.50 9.51
CA THR A 94 -2.04 -2.12 9.83
C THR A 94 -3.12 -1.52 8.98
N GLY A 95 -3.93 -2.34 8.34
CA GLY A 95 -4.90 -1.82 7.39
C GLY A 95 -6.01 -2.78 7.03
N HIS A 96 -6.80 -2.40 6.03
CA HIS A 96 -7.81 -3.25 5.44
C HIS A 96 -7.82 -3.07 3.93
N MET A 97 -8.23 -4.12 3.24
CA MET A 97 -8.44 -4.06 1.80
C MET A 97 -9.86 -3.59 1.50
N LEU A 98 -9.98 -2.43 0.87
CA LEU A 98 -11.24 -1.95 0.34
C LEU A 98 -11.52 -2.64 -0.99
N MET A 99 -12.58 -3.44 -1.01
CA MET A 99 -13.13 -3.98 -2.25
C MET A 99 -14.33 -3.13 -2.66
N PRO A 100 -14.48 -2.78 -3.95
CA PRO A 100 -15.72 -2.21 -4.43
C PRO A 100 -16.84 -3.21 -4.15
N THR A 101 -17.76 -2.86 -3.27
CA THR A 101 -18.98 -3.64 -3.04
C THR A 101 -19.81 -3.52 -4.30
N ASN A 102 -19.78 -4.51 -5.17
CA ASN A 102 -20.84 -4.66 -6.17
C ASN A 102 -22.15 -4.80 -5.37
N GLY A 103 -23.05 -3.82 -5.49
CA GLY A 103 -24.33 -3.84 -4.81
C GLY A 103 -25.01 -5.18 -5.06
N LYS A 104 -25.25 -5.96 -3.99
CA LYS A 104 -26.07 -7.17 -4.07
C LYS A 104 -27.52 -6.74 -4.28
N GLU A 105 -27.93 -6.52 -5.51
CA GLU A 105 -29.32 -6.74 -5.88
C GLU A 105 -29.53 -8.26 -5.93
N ARG A 106 -30.25 -8.79 -4.93
CA ARG A 106 -30.74 -10.17 -4.98
C ARG A 106 -31.79 -10.25 -6.07
N ASN A 107 -31.43 -10.74 -7.26
CA ASN A 107 -32.41 -11.28 -8.18
C ASN A 107 -32.01 -12.71 -8.55
N ASN A 108 -32.83 -13.65 -8.10
CA ASN A 108 -32.81 -15.04 -8.52
C ASN A 108 -33.04 -15.08 -10.03
N ASN A 109 -32.12 -15.65 -10.80
CA ASN A 109 -32.42 -16.63 -11.84
C ASN A 109 -31.12 -17.24 -12.37
N LYS A 110 -31.18 -18.56 -12.54
CA LYS A 110 -30.11 -19.47 -12.94
C LYS A 110 -30.04 -19.48 -14.46
N GLU A 111 -28.88 -19.21 -15.06
CA GLU A 111 -28.55 -19.69 -16.40
C GLU A 111 -27.04 -19.61 -16.65
N ASP A 112 -26.47 -20.75 -17.02
CA ASP A 112 -25.07 -20.96 -17.34
C ASP A 112 -24.66 -20.17 -18.58
N LYS A 113 -23.73 -19.21 -18.45
CA LYS A 113 -22.90 -18.74 -19.57
C LYS A 113 -21.46 -18.51 -19.12
N LYS A 114 -20.59 -19.28 -19.77
CA LYS A 114 -19.14 -19.12 -19.89
C LYS A 114 -18.81 -17.64 -20.18
N ILE A 115 -17.92 -17.02 -19.40
CA ILE A 115 -17.42 -15.67 -19.68
C ILE A 115 -15.90 -15.75 -19.81
N ASP A 116 -15.44 -15.32 -20.97
CA ASP A 116 -14.06 -15.24 -21.39
C ASP A 116 -13.24 -14.31 -20.49
N ASP A 117 -11.98 -14.71 -20.25
CA ASP A 117 -10.96 -13.92 -19.57
C ASP A 117 -10.66 -12.63 -20.35
N ASP A 118 -11.26 -11.50 -19.95
CA ASP A 118 -10.66 -10.19 -20.19
C ASP A 118 -11.22 -9.06 -19.28
N LYS A 119 -10.28 -8.45 -18.55
CA LYS A 119 -10.28 -7.10 -17.96
C LYS A 119 -11.46 -6.63 -17.08
N LYS A 120 -11.15 -6.49 -15.78
CA LYS A 120 -11.21 -5.18 -15.09
C LYS A 120 -10.33 -5.21 -13.83
N ALA A 121 -9.22 -4.49 -13.84
CA ALA A 121 -8.38 -4.31 -12.64
C ALA A 121 -9.22 -3.62 -11.56
N SER A 122 -9.74 -4.41 -10.62
CA SER A 122 -10.50 -3.90 -9.48
C SER A 122 -9.50 -3.30 -8.48
N GLY A 123 -9.49 -1.99 -8.35
CA GLY A 123 -8.66 -1.27 -7.39
C GLY A 123 -8.93 -1.76 -5.97
N ALA A 124 -8.12 -2.70 -5.49
CA ALA A 124 -8.03 -3.05 -4.09
C ALA A 124 -7.19 -1.95 -3.42
N SER A 125 -7.74 -1.32 -2.38
CA SER A 125 -7.02 -0.28 -1.64
C SER A 125 -6.61 -0.78 -0.27
N LEU A 126 -5.30 -0.90 0.00
CA LEU A 126 -4.80 -1.13 1.35
C LEU A 126 -4.61 0.22 2.04
N VAL A 127 -5.44 0.51 3.05
CA VAL A 127 -5.34 1.72 3.88
C VAL A 127 -4.56 1.38 5.13
N ALA A 128 -3.34 1.91 5.26
CA ALA A 128 -2.48 1.80 6.45
C ALA A 128 -2.50 3.10 7.25
#